data_AF-A0A3D9SVU6-F1
#
_entry.id   AF-A0A3D9SVU6-F1
#
_cell.length_a   1.000
_cell.length_b   1.000
_cell.length_c   1.000
_cell.angle_alpha   90.00
_cell.angle_beta   90.00
_cell.angle_gamma   90.00
#
_symmetry.space_group_name_H-M   'P 1'
#
loop_
_entity.id
_entity.type
_entity.pdbx_description
1 polymer ?
#
loop_
_entity_poly.entity_id
_entity_poly.type
_entity_poly.pdbx_seq_one_letter_code
_entity_poly.pdbx_strand_id
1 'polypeptide(L)'
;MGRADSVIDAGELRGRLPAAHEIASLEAARAAIDEVDAALAVLLERRAELAEVVQRLKPVGGFAGRDPHRERQIVDAMSRHAPGLGPERLARIMNAVIEAGLESAEQATPRDDR
;
A
#
# COMPACT_ATOMS: atom_id res chain seq x y z
N MET A 1 13.77 24.31 13.40
CA MET A 1 13.33 22.92 13.60
C MET A 1 11.81 22.91 13.48
N GLY A 2 11.27 22.88 12.25
CA GLY A 2 9.83 22.95 12.01
C GLY A 2 9.26 21.55 12.08
N ARG A 3 8.35 21.31 13.02
CA ARG A 3 7.58 20.06 13.13
C ARG A 3 6.73 19.94 11.87
N ALA A 4 6.89 18.86 11.12
CA ALA A 4 5.97 18.52 10.04
C ALA A 4 4.63 18.13 10.67
N ASP A 5 3.73 19.10 10.83
CA ASP A 5 2.35 18.84 11.22
C ASP A 5 1.64 18.19 10.01
N SER A 6 1.70 16.87 9.96
CA SER A 6 0.83 16.08 9.09
C SER A 6 -0.44 15.78 9.86
N VAL A 7 -1.51 16.53 9.58
CA VAL A 7 -2.85 16.25 10.09
C VAL A 7 -3.50 15.23 9.16
N ILE A 8 -3.81 14.05 9.70
CA ILE A 8 -4.59 13.02 9.01
C ILE A 8 -6.07 13.36 9.18
N ASP A 9 -6.73 13.84 8.12
CA ASP A 9 -8.19 13.95 8.03
C ASP A 9 -8.75 12.81 7.15
N ALA A 10 -10.02 12.45 7.35
CA ALA A 10 -10.69 11.19 6.96
C ALA A 10 -10.81 10.89 5.45
N GLY A 11 -10.04 11.55 4.59
CA GLY A 11 -10.03 11.27 3.15
C GLY A 11 -8.85 11.86 2.39
N GLU A 12 -7.87 12.48 3.06
CA GLU A 12 -6.79 13.16 2.38
C GLU A 12 -5.44 12.96 3.07
N LEU A 13 -4.51 12.31 2.38
CA LEU A 13 -3.11 12.26 2.79
C LEU A 13 -2.40 13.48 2.20
N ARG A 14 -2.31 14.57 2.97
CA ARG A 14 -1.50 15.74 2.63
C ARG A 14 -0.16 15.66 3.34
N GLY A 15 0.93 15.61 2.58
CA GLY A 15 2.27 15.64 3.12
C GLY A 15 3.29 16.02 2.05
N ARG A 16 4.33 16.75 2.45
CA ARG A 16 5.50 16.96 1.59
C ARG A 16 6.40 15.75 1.75
N LEU A 17 6.65 15.02 0.66
CA LEU A 17 7.65 13.96 0.68
C LEU A 17 9.06 14.58 0.71
N PRO A 18 10.00 14.02 1.51
CA PRO A 18 11.37 14.50 1.55
C PRO A 18 12.04 14.32 0.19
N ALA A 19 12.73 15.36 -0.29
CA ALA A 19 13.44 15.28 -1.57
C ALA A 19 14.85 14.70 -1.35
N ALA A 20 15.14 13.59 -2.02
CA ALA A 20 16.41 12.86 -1.80
C ALA A 20 17.68 13.72 -1.99
N HIS A 21 17.63 14.72 -2.89
CA HIS A 21 18.76 15.62 -3.15
C HIS A 21 19.01 16.65 -2.04
N GLU A 22 18.07 16.83 -1.11
CA GLU A 22 18.19 17.73 0.04
C GLU A 22 18.82 17.03 1.26
N ILE A 23 19.03 15.71 1.20
CA ILE A 23 19.48 14.87 2.31
C ILE A 23 21.01 14.79 2.31
N ALA A 24 21.64 15.37 3.35
CA ALA A 24 23.10 15.48 3.45
C ALA A 24 23.76 14.48 4.43
N SER A 25 22.99 13.63 5.11
CA SER A 25 23.53 12.67 6.09
C SER A 25 22.74 11.37 6.14
N LEU A 26 23.38 10.30 6.61
CA LEU A 26 22.74 9.00 6.82
C LEU A 26 21.60 9.05 7.83
N GLU A 27 21.78 9.83 8.91
CA GLU A 27 20.75 10.01 9.93
C GLU A 27 19.51 10.70 9.35
N ALA A 28 19.71 11.77 8.56
CA ALA A 28 18.62 12.44 7.87
C ALA A 28 17.94 11.53 6.85
N ALA A 29 18.69 10.67 6.15
CA ALA A 29 18.14 9.70 5.21
C ALA A 29 17.22 8.68 5.91
N ARG A 30 17.63 8.19 7.08
CA ARG A 30 16.82 7.25 7.88
C ARG A 30 15.54 7.90 8.40
N ALA A 31 15.63 9.11 8.96
CA ALA A 31 14.46 9.85 9.41
C ALA A 31 13.47 10.10 8.26
N ALA A 32 13.96 10.44 7.06
CA ALA A 32 13.14 10.59 5.87
C ALA A 32 12.47 9.27 5.43
N ILE A 33 13.15 8.12 5.56
CA ILE A 33 12.55 6.80 5.32
C ILE A 33 11.44 6.52 6.34
N ASP A 34 11.69 6.78 7.63
CA ASP A 34 10.69 6.56 8.69
C ASP A 34 9.41 7.38 8.45
N GLU A 35 9.54 8.63 7.97
CA GLU A 35 8.39 9.46 7.59
C GLU A 35 7.60 8.88 6.41
N VAL A 36 8.31 8.37 5.39
CA VAL A 36 7.68 7.70 4.24
C VAL A 36 7.00 6.40 4.66
N ASP A 37 7.64 5.62 5.53
CA ASP A 37 7.11 4.35 6.01
C ASP A 37 5.87 4.54 6.89
N ALA A 38 5.82 5.60 7.70
CA ALA A 38 4.63 5.97 8.44
C ALA A 38 3.44 6.28 7.50
N ALA A 39 3.69 7.03 6.41
CA ALA A 39 2.68 7.30 5.40
C ALA A 39 2.27 6.02 4.64
N LEU A 40 3.24 5.16 4.32
CA LEU A 40 3.00 3.88 3.65
C LEU A 40 2.14 2.96 4.51
N ALA A 41 2.38 2.88 5.81
CA ALA A 41 1.57 2.08 6.74
C ALA A 41 0.09 2.48 6.70
N VAL A 42 -0.21 3.78 6.75
CA VAL A 42 -1.60 4.29 6.64
C VAL A 42 -2.22 3.92 5.29
N LEU A 43 -1.47 4.07 4.19
CA LEU A 43 -1.95 3.72 2.85
C LEU A 43 -2.20 2.22 2.69
N LEU A 44 -1.34 1.38 3.25
CA LEU A 44 -1.49 -0.08 3.22
C LEU A 44 -2.71 -0.53 4.01
N GLU A 45 -2.96 0.04 5.19
CA GLU A 45 -4.16 -0.21 5.99
C GLU A 45 -5.43 0.12 5.19
N ARG A 46 -5.51 1.33 4.63
CA ARG A 46 -6.65 1.73 3.78
C ARG A 46 -6.82 0.85 2.57
N ARG A 47 -5.71 0.41 1.96
CA ARG A 47 -5.76 -0.50 0.82
C ARG A 47 -6.28 -1.88 1.23
N ALA A 48 -5.92 -2.39 2.41
CA ALA A 48 -6.44 -3.64 2.94
C ALA A 48 -7.96 -3.53 3.19
N GLU A 49 -8.44 -2.48 3.85
CA GLU A 49 -9.87 -2.20 4.05
C GLU A 49 -10.65 -2.21 2.71
N LEU A 50 -10.09 -1.58 1.67
CA LEU A 50 -10.66 -1.61 0.31
C LEU A 50 -10.62 -3.00 -0.33
N ALA A 51 -9.57 -3.78 -0.09
CA ALA A 51 -9.49 -5.16 -0.54
C ALA A 51 -10.60 -6.00 0.11
N GLU A 52 -10.91 -5.81 1.39
CA GLU A 52 -12.02 -6.49 2.07
C GLU A 52 -13.37 -6.16 1.44
N VAL A 53 -13.61 -4.88 1.12
CA VAL A 53 -14.82 -4.47 0.37
C VAL A 53 -14.90 -5.23 -0.96
N VAL A 54 -13.80 -5.28 -1.72
CA VAL A 54 -13.74 -6.01 -2.99
C VAL A 54 -14.02 -7.49 -2.78
N GLN A 55 -13.45 -8.13 -1.75
CA GLN A 55 -13.66 -9.56 -1.47
C GLN A 55 -15.12 -9.87 -1.14
N ARG A 56 -15.81 -9.02 -0.36
CA ARG A 56 -17.25 -9.18 -0.09
C ARG A 56 -18.12 -9.07 -1.34
N LEU A 57 -17.67 -8.35 -2.35
CA LEU A 57 -18.42 -8.13 -3.59
C LEU A 57 -18.12 -9.20 -4.66
N LYS A 58 -17.04 -9.96 -4.53
CA LYS A 58 -16.66 -10.98 -5.52
C LYS A 58 -17.54 -12.23 -5.40
N PRO A 59 -17.90 -12.86 -6.52
CA PRO A 59 -18.59 -14.17 -6.50
C PRO A 59 -17.68 -15.29 -6.00
N VAL A 60 -16.36 -15.17 -6.20
CA VAL A 60 -15.32 -16.05 -5.65
C VAL A 60 -14.33 -15.19 -4.90
N GLY A 61 -14.31 -15.32 -3.57
CA GLY A 61 -13.42 -14.57 -2.68
C GLY A 61 -12.08 -15.26 -2.42
N GLY A 62 -11.26 -14.64 -1.57
CA GLY A 62 -9.97 -15.15 -1.11
C GLY A 62 -8.96 -15.34 -2.25
N PHE A 63 -7.98 -16.22 -2.02
CA PHE A 63 -6.94 -16.56 -2.99
C PHE A 63 -7.48 -17.19 -4.29
N ALA A 64 -8.61 -17.90 -4.21
CA ALA A 64 -9.25 -18.50 -5.39
C ALA A 64 -9.82 -17.45 -6.36
N GLY A 65 -10.14 -16.26 -5.85
CA GLY A 65 -10.65 -15.12 -6.63
C GLY A 65 -9.57 -14.19 -7.19
N ARG A 66 -8.31 -14.61 -7.23
CA ARG A 66 -7.22 -13.80 -7.81
C ARG A 66 -7.38 -13.66 -9.32
N ASP A 67 -7.06 -12.47 -9.81
CA ASP A 67 -7.15 -12.11 -11.23
C ASP A 67 -5.79 -11.61 -11.70
N PRO A 68 -4.95 -12.49 -12.29
CA PRO A 68 -3.61 -12.11 -12.76
C PRO A 68 -3.62 -10.98 -13.79
N HIS A 69 -4.70 -10.82 -14.56
CA HIS A 69 -4.80 -9.72 -15.52
C HIS A 69 -5.02 -8.40 -14.79
N ARG A 70 -5.93 -8.34 -13.83
CA ARG A 70 -6.13 -7.15 -13.00
C ARG A 70 -4.87 -6.79 -12.21
N GLU A 71 -4.17 -7.78 -11.68
CA GLU A 71 -2.91 -7.59 -10.93
C GLU A 71 -1.81 -6.97 -11.81
N ARG A 72 -1.66 -7.42 -13.07
CA ARG A 72 -0.74 -6.78 -14.03
C ARG A 72 -1.11 -5.32 -14.33
N GLN A 73 -2.41 -5.04 -14.52
CA GLN A 73 -2.86 -3.66 -14.74
C GLN A 73 -2.54 -2.73 -13.57
N ILE A 74 -2.56 -3.24 -12.33
CA ILE A 74 -2.15 -2.47 -11.14
C ILE A 74 -0.67 -2.11 -11.25
N VAL A 75 0.18 -3.09 -11.57
CA VAL A 75 1.63 -2.89 -11.72
C VAL A 75 1.95 -1.89 -12.83
N ASP A 76 1.29 -2.02 -13.99
CA ASP A 76 1.47 -1.11 -15.12
C ASP A 76 1.03 0.32 -14.79
N ALA A 77 -0.05 0.46 -14.01
CA ALA A 77 -0.46 1.77 -13.54
C ALA A 77 0.58 2.39 -12.59
N MET A 78 1.11 1.60 -11.64
CA MET A 78 2.10 2.07 -10.67
C MET A 78 3.46 2.39 -11.28
N SER A 79 3.88 1.65 -12.30
CA SER A 79 5.19 1.85 -12.96
C SER A 79 5.30 3.22 -13.63
N ARG A 80 4.17 3.79 -14.08
CA ARG A 80 4.10 5.18 -14.59
C ARG A 80 4.43 6.22 -13.53
N HIS A 81 4.16 5.93 -12.26
CA HIS A 81 4.43 6.81 -11.13
C HIS A 81 5.79 6.53 -10.47
N ALA A 82 6.29 5.28 -10.56
CA ALA A 82 7.56 4.85 -9.99
C ALA A 82 8.49 4.23 -11.04
N PRO A 83 8.93 5.02 -12.06
CA PRO A 83 9.74 4.49 -13.16
C PRO A 83 11.09 3.92 -12.70
N GLY A 84 11.66 4.43 -11.61
CA GLY A 84 12.91 3.89 -11.03
C GLY A 84 12.77 2.48 -10.46
N LEU A 85 11.58 2.10 -9.99
CA LEU A 85 11.32 0.73 -9.53
C LEU A 85 11.08 -0.21 -10.72
N GLY A 86 10.37 0.25 -11.75
CA GLY A 86 10.02 -0.58 -12.89
C GLY A 86 9.00 -1.69 -12.56
N PRO A 87 8.40 -2.30 -13.59
CA PRO A 87 7.26 -3.20 -13.42
C PRO A 87 7.62 -4.49 -12.67
N GLU A 88 8.82 -5.06 -12.84
CA GLU A 88 9.17 -6.34 -12.22
C GLU A 88 9.34 -6.24 -10.71
N ARG A 89 9.95 -5.15 -10.21
CA ARG A 89 10.06 -4.90 -8.75
C ARG A 89 8.71 -4.56 -8.16
N LEU A 90 7.92 -3.73 -8.86
CA LEU A 90 6.56 -3.40 -8.45
C LEU A 90 5.65 -4.63 -8.40
N ALA A 91 5.78 -5.58 -9.33
CA ALA A 91 5.02 -6.82 -9.30
C ALA A 91 5.26 -7.62 -8.03
N ARG A 92 6.52 -7.72 -7.56
CA ARG A 92 6.85 -8.42 -6.32
C ARG A 92 6.29 -7.72 -5.08
N ILE A 93 6.42 -6.39 -5.02
CA ILE A 93 5.86 -5.57 -3.93
C ILE A 93 4.34 -5.73 -3.90
N MET A 94 3.69 -5.56 -5.05
CA MET A 94 2.24 -5.61 -5.14
C MET A 94 1.68 -7.00 -4.90
N ASN A 95 2.42 -8.07 -5.23
CA ASN A 95 2.03 -9.42 -4.85
C ASN A 95 1.88 -9.53 -3.32
N ALA A 96 2.89 -9.13 -2.56
CA ALA A 96 2.84 -9.16 -1.10
C ALA A 96 1.70 -8.27 -0.54
N VAL A 97 1.52 -7.08 -1.11
CA VAL A 97 0.47 -6.15 -0.68
C VAL A 97 -0.94 -6.65 -1.05
N ILE A 98 -1.10 -7.41 -2.13
CA ILE A 98 -2.36 -8.09 -2.49
C ILE A 98 -2.62 -9.24 -1.51
N GLU A 99 -1.62 -10.09 -1.26
CA GLU A 99 -1.74 -11.24 -0.37
C GLU A 99 -2.11 -10.81 1.05
N ALA A 100 -1.45 -9.79 1.60
CA ALA A 100 -1.80 -9.24 2.91
C ALA A 100 -3.27 -8.76 2.98
N GLY A 101 -3.78 -8.14 1.90
CA GLY A 101 -5.19 -7.72 1.83
C GLY A 101 -6.16 -8.90 1.72
N LEU A 102 -5.77 -10.01 1.08
CA LEU A 102 -6.57 -11.24 1.05
C LEU A 102 -6.62 -11.89 2.44
N GLU A 103 -5.47 -11.98 3.11
CA GLU A 103 -5.33 -12.53 4.46
C GLU A 103 -6.15 -11.72 5.48
N SER A 104 -6.12 -10.38 5.41
CA SER A 104 -6.96 -9.51 6.25
C SER A 104 -8.45 -9.79 6.06
N ALA A 105 -8.89 -9.91 4.80
CA ALA A 105 -10.30 -10.19 4.48
C ALA A 105 -10.77 -11.55 4.99
N GLU A 106 -9.90 -12.56 4.97
CA GLU A 106 -10.19 -13.89 5.52
C GLU A 106 -10.32 -13.86 7.05
N GLN A 107 -9.55 -13.01 7.74
CA GLN A 107 -9.64 -12.84 9.20
C GLN A 107 -10.85 -12.01 9.62
N ALA A 108 -11.26 -11.03 8.81
CA ALA A 108 -12.40 -10.16 9.07
C ALA A 108 -13.75 -10.86 8.83
N THR A 109 -13.78 -11.91 8.01
CA THR A 109 -14.98 -12.74 7.85
C THR A 109 -15.14 -13.61 9.09
N PRO A 110 -16.25 -13.49 9.87
CA PRO A 110 -16.49 -14.37 11.00
C PRO A 110 -16.37 -15.82 10.53
N ARG A 111 -15.49 -16.61 11.17
CA ARG A 111 -15.51 -18.05 10.98
C ARG A 111 -16.87 -18.53 11.46
N ASP A 112 -17.72 -18.93 10.53
CA ASP A 112 -18.99 -19.60 10.84
C ASP A 112 -18.59 -20.99 11.37
N ASP A 113 -18.28 -21.06 12.67
CA ASP A 113 -18.00 -22.30 13.37
C ASP A 113 -19.29 -23.14 13.39
N ARG A 114 -19.41 -24.02 12.39
CA ARG A 114 -20.38 -25.13 12.33
C ARG A 114 -19.79 -26.41 12.89
#